data_AF-A0A7V1II16-F1
#
_entry.id   AF-A0A7V1II16-F1
#
_cell.length_a   1.000
_cell.length_b   1.000
_cell.length_c   1.000
_cell.angle_alpha   90.00
_cell.angle_beta   90.00
_cell.angle_gamma   90.00
#
_symmetry.space_group_name_H-M   'P 1'
#
loop_
_entity.id
_entity.type
_entity.pdbx_description
1 polymer ?
#
loop_
_entity_poly.entity_id
_entity_poly.type
_entity_poly.pdbx_seq_one_letter_code
_entity_poly.pdbx_strand_id
1 'polypeptide(L)'
;MSCTNEEKVSSLLQQGLELYGTGDVARAFLLWGEVLELDPGNEEAIDYMRDADRRAKPRGGNAGLGSPSVVEEARRILRAEDEEAALELLSSAPAARSLEDEAMIELLRANLFQRYRSELGDLSQVPRIVEGAADDLKSRNLPPTAGFLLSMIDGRTPLADLVSVSG
;
A
#
# COMPACT_ATOMS: atom_id res chain seq x y z
N MET A 1 54.60 8.93 -9.42
CA MET A 1 53.98 8.90 -8.09
C MET A 1 52.78 7.99 -8.22
N SER A 2 52.95 6.72 -7.89
CA SER A 2 51.88 5.73 -7.98
C SER A 2 51.02 5.92 -6.74
N CYS A 3 49.80 6.42 -6.92
CA CYS A 3 48.80 6.46 -5.85
C CYS A 3 48.62 5.01 -5.35
N THR A 4 48.97 4.76 -4.10
CA THR A 4 48.89 3.43 -3.51
C THR A 4 47.42 3.05 -3.31
N ASN A 5 47.10 1.76 -3.39
CA ASN A 5 45.73 1.29 -3.18
C ASN A 5 45.17 1.75 -1.82
N GLU A 6 46.03 1.91 -0.81
CA GLU A 6 45.70 2.48 0.50
C GLU A 6 45.18 3.92 0.44
N GLU A 7 45.83 4.81 -0.33
CA GLU A 7 45.38 6.19 -0.50
C GLU A 7 44.01 6.25 -1.20
N LYS A 8 43.80 5.34 -2.16
CA LYS A 8 42.52 5.22 -2.88
C LYS A 8 41.41 4.69 -1.97
N VAL A 9 41.69 3.70 -1.13
CA VAL A 9 40.76 3.17 -0.12
C VAL A 9 40.35 4.27 0.86
N SER A 10 41.29 5.01 1.43
CA SER A 10 40.98 6.11 2.35
C SER A 10 40.16 7.22 1.70
N SER A 11 40.43 7.56 0.43
CA SER A 11 39.66 8.56 -0.30
C SER A 11 38.22 8.13 -0.55
N LEU A 12 38.01 6.87 -0.93
CA LEU A 12 36.67 6.31 -1.18
C LEU A 12 35.84 6.21 0.11
N LEU A 13 36.46 5.80 1.22
CA LEU A 13 35.81 5.76 2.54
C LEU A 13 35.33 7.14 2.98
N GLN A 14 36.19 8.16 2.86
CA GLN A 14 35.87 9.54 3.22
C GLN A 14 34.73 10.10 2.35
N GLN A 15 34.78 9.89 1.04
CA GLN A 15 33.71 10.34 0.13
C GLN A 15 32.38 9.63 0.42
N GLY A 16 32.42 8.33 0.75
CA GLY A 16 31.23 7.58 1.17
C GLY A 16 30.61 8.14 2.45
N LEU A 17 31.42 8.55 3.43
CA LEU A 17 30.94 9.18 4.67
C LEU A 17 30.31 10.55 4.43
N GLU A 18 30.86 11.36 3.51
CA GLU A 18 30.27 12.65 3.13
C GLU A 18 28.90 12.49 2.47
N LEU A 19 28.76 11.54 1.55
CA LEU A 19 27.49 11.19 0.91
C LEU A 19 26.49 10.62 1.93
N TYR A 20 26.95 9.79 2.86
CA TYR A 20 26.13 9.26 3.93
C TYR A 20 25.64 10.34 4.90
N GLY A 21 26.50 11.30 5.25
CA GLY A 21 26.14 12.45 6.10
C GLY A 21 25.15 13.41 5.45
N THR A 22 25.17 13.51 4.11
CA THR A 22 24.23 14.34 3.32
C THR A 22 22.93 13.60 2.97
N GLY A 23 22.81 12.31 3.32
CA GLY A 23 21.61 11.50 3.12
C GLY A 23 21.57 10.73 1.79
N ASP A 24 22.58 10.84 0.93
CA ASP A 24 22.70 10.05 -0.30
C ASP A 24 23.33 8.68 0.00
N VAL A 25 22.57 7.84 0.71
CA VAL A 25 23.02 6.52 1.17
C VAL A 25 23.31 5.58 -0.01
N ALA A 26 22.60 5.72 -1.13
CA ALA A 26 22.79 4.87 -2.30
C ALA A 26 24.17 5.08 -2.93
N ARG A 27 24.62 6.33 -3.09
CA ARG A 27 25.96 6.61 -3.62
C ARG A 27 27.07 6.25 -2.64
N ALA A 28 26.85 6.45 -1.34
CA ALA A 28 27.79 6.02 -0.32
C ALA A 28 28.06 4.50 -0.39
N PHE A 29 27.01 3.71 -0.62
CA PHE A 29 27.11 2.25 -0.73
C PHE A 29 27.94 1.80 -1.95
N LEU A 30 27.83 2.50 -3.08
CA LEU A 30 28.63 2.22 -4.26
C LEU A 30 30.13 2.46 -3.99
N LEU A 31 30.48 3.54 -3.30
CA LEU A 31 31.87 3.86 -2.97
C LEU A 31 32.49 2.86 -1.98
N TRP A 32 31.74 2.41 -0.98
CA TRP A 32 32.22 1.35 -0.08
C TRP A 32 32.30 -0.02 -0.77
N GLY A 33 31.45 -0.29 -1.76
CA GLY A 33 31.61 -1.44 -2.65
C GLY A 33 32.93 -1.38 -3.42
N GLU A 34 33.30 -0.22 -3.96
CA GLU A 34 34.60 -0.03 -4.62
C GLU A 34 35.79 -0.22 -3.66
N VAL A 35 35.64 0.11 -2.38
CA VAL A 35 36.66 -0.21 -1.35
C VAL A 35 36.81 -1.71 -1.19
N LEU A 36 35.71 -2.47 -1.14
CA LEU A 36 35.75 -3.94 -0.99
C LEU A 36 36.28 -4.67 -2.24
N GLU A 37 36.16 -4.07 -3.42
CA GLU A 37 36.82 -4.58 -4.64
C GLU A 37 38.35 -4.40 -4.58
N LEU A 38 38.84 -3.39 -3.86
CA LEU A 38 40.27 -3.11 -3.70
C LEU A 38 40.88 -3.81 -2.48
N ASP A 39 40.10 -3.93 -1.40
CA ASP A 39 40.43 -4.58 -0.14
C ASP A 39 39.19 -5.32 0.41
N PRO A 40 38.99 -6.59 0.03
CA PRO A 40 37.82 -7.38 0.46
C PRO A 40 37.72 -7.59 1.98
N GLY A 41 38.79 -7.35 2.72
CA GLY A 41 38.84 -7.49 4.18
C GLY A 41 38.67 -6.18 4.94
N ASN A 42 38.34 -5.08 4.27
CA ASN A 42 38.26 -3.77 4.88
C ASN A 42 37.09 -3.69 5.89
N GLU A 43 37.41 -3.78 7.18
CA GLU A 43 36.41 -3.78 8.25
C GLU A 43 35.58 -2.48 8.27
N GLU A 44 36.18 -1.34 7.95
CA GLU A 44 35.49 -0.03 7.94
C GLU A 44 34.40 0.03 6.86
N ALA A 45 34.70 -0.39 5.63
CA ALA A 45 33.71 -0.46 4.55
C ALA A 45 32.56 -1.42 4.88
N ILE A 46 32.87 -2.59 5.47
CA ILE A 46 31.86 -3.57 5.89
C ILE A 46 30.95 -2.97 6.97
N ASP A 47 31.51 -2.34 7.99
CA ASP A 47 30.74 -1.73 9.08
C ASP A 47 29.89 -0.56 8.58
N TYR A 48 30.42 0.29 7.70
CA TYR A 48 29.66 1.40 7.11
C TYR A 48 28.48 0.92 6.26
N MET A 49 28.68 -0.10 5.42
CA MET A 49 27.61 -0.71 4.65
C MET A 49 26.55 -1.35 5.56
N ARG A 50 26.97 -1.98 6.67
CA ARG A 50 26.04 -2.58 7.65
C ARG A 50 25.22 -1.54 8.40
N ASP A 51 25.82 -0.42 8.78
CA ASP A 51 25.12 0.67 9.46
C ASP A 51 24.21 1.44 8.51
N ALA A 52 24.63 1.62 7.26
CA ALA A 52 23.82 2.20 6.20
C ALA A 52 22.62 1.33 5.84
N ASP A 53 22.77 0.00 5.71
CA ASP A 53 21.63 -0.91 5.47
C ASP A 53 20.61 -0.84 6.61
N ARG A 54 21.08 -0.67 7.86
CA ARG A 54 20.21 -0.54 9.04
C ARG A 54 19.41 0.76 9.06
N ARG A 55 19.91 1.85 8.46
CA ARG A 55 19.19 3.12 8.32
C ARG A 55 18.37 3.21 7.03
N ALA A 56 18.84 2.61 5.95
CA ALA A 56 18.18 2.59 4.65
C ALA A 56 16.96 1.66 4.62
N LYS A 57 16.92 0.63 5.48
CA LYS A 57 15.68 -0.05 5.81
C LYS A 57 14.87 0.81 6.79
N PRO A 58 13.79 1.47 6.37
CA PRO A 58 12.72 1.73 7.34
C PRO A 58 12.35 0.38 7.96
N ARG A 59 12.04 0.36 9.26
CA ARG A 59 11.58 -0.82 10.01
C ARG A 59 10.20 -1.33 9.53
N GLY A 60 10.03 -1.55 8.22
CA GLY A 60 8.81 -2.06 7.61
C GLY A 60 9.02 -2.82 6.30
N GLY A 61 10.25 -3.25 5.97
CA GLY A 61 10.55 -3.79 4.63
C GLY A 61 10.97 -5.26 4.54
N ASN A 62 11.17 -6.00 5.64
CA ASN A 62 11.51 -7.42 5.52
C ASN A 62 11.28 -8.22 6.82
N ALA A 63 10.01 -8.49 7.11
CA ALA A 63 9.59 -9.60 7.95
C ALA A 63 8.46 -10.32 7.21
N GLY A 64 8.81 -11.04 6.15
CA GLY A 64 7.84 -11.66 5.26
C GLY A 64 8.41 -12.78 4.39
N LEU A 65 9.44 -13.49 4.84
CA LEU A 65 9.69 -14.84 4.33
C LEU A 65 8.64 -15.78 4.95
N GLY A 66 7.39 -15.69 4.49
CA GLY A 66 6.30 -16.58 4.93
C GLY A 66 4.87 -16.02 4.91
N SER A 67 4.67 -14.71 4.73
CA SER A 67 3.31 -14.16 4.58
C SER A 67 3.01 -13.95 3.09
N PRO A 68 1.88 -14.44 2.55
CA PRO A 68 1.51 -14.18 1.17
C PRO A 68 1.48 -12.67 0.92
N SER A 69 1.90 -12.24 -0.27
CA SER A 69 1.71 -10.85 -0.68
C SER A 69 0.22 -10.49 -0.51
N VAL A 70 -0.10 -9.29 -0.05
CA VAL A 70 -1.50 -8.85 0.12
C VAL A 70 -2.28 -9.04 -1.20
N VAL A 71 -1.61 -8.86 -2.34
CA VAL A 71 -2.16 -9.13 -3.66
C VAL A 71 -2.43 -10.62 -3.91
N GLU A 72 -1.54 -11.51 -3.48
CA GLU A 72 -1.76 -12.96 -3.61
C GLU A 72 -2.94 -13.42 -2.76
N GLU A 73 -3.09 -12.86 -1.57
CA GLU A 73 -4.23 -13.11 -0.71
C GLU A 73 -5.52 -12.58 -1.34
N ALA A 74 -5.52 -11.35 -1.86
CA ALA A 74 -6.65 -10.79 -2.60
C ALA A 74 -7.02 -11.66 -3.81
N ARG A 75 -6.03 -12.15 -4.58
CA ARG A 75 -6.25 -13.09 -5.69
C ARG A 75 -6.87 -14.42 -5.23
N ARG A 76 -6.61 -14.86 -4.00
CA ARG A 76 -7.25 -16.06 -3.43
C ARG A 76 -8.71 -15.79 -3.09
N ILE A 77 -9.01 -14.63 -2.49
CA ILE A 77 -10.38 -14.20 -2.21
C ILE A 77 -11.19 -14.07 -3.50
N LEU A 78 -10.60 -13.51 -4.57
CA LEU A 78 -11.29 -13.39 -5.87
C LEU A 78 -11.62 -14.73 -6.51
N ARG A 79 -10.84 -15.79 -6.26
CA ARG A 79 -11.22 -17.15 -6.70
C ARG A 79 -12.45 -17.69 -5.99
N ALA A 80 -12.77 -17.14 -4.82
CA ALA A 80 -14.00 -17.41 -4.09
C ALA A 80 -15.14 -16.43 -4.46
N GLU A 81 -14.95 -15.59 -5.50
CA GLU A 81 -15.92 -14.62 -6.02
C GLU A 81 -16.33 -13.50 -5.03
N ASP A 82 -15.51 -13.26 -4.01
CA ASP A 82 -15.76 -12.22 -3.00
C ASP A 82 -14.94 -10.96 -3.31
N GLU A 83 -15.40 -10.19 -4.30
CA GLU A 83 -14.74 -8.95 -4.75
C GLU A 83 -14.72 -7.88 -3.64
N GLU A 84 -15.75 -7.84 -2.79
CA GLU A 84 -15.87 -6.89 -1.68
C GLU A 84 -14.80 -7.13 -0.61
N ALA A 85 -14.65 -8.39 -0.16
CA ALA A 85 -13.63 -8.75 0.82
C ALA A 85 -12.21 -8.54 0.28
N ALA A 86 -12.00 -8.80 -1.03
CA ALA A 86 -10.71 -8.55 -1.67
C ALA A 86 -10.38 -7.05 -1.70
N LEU A 87 -11.37 -6.20 -2.00
CA LEU A 87 -11.20 -4.74 -1.98
C LEU A 87 -10.96 -4.22 -0.55
N GLU A 88 -11.66 -4.73 0.45
CA GLU A 88 -11.47 -4.36 1.86
C GLU A 88 -10.05 -4.72 2.35
N LEU A 89 -9.57 -5.92 2.02
CA LEU A 89 -8.22 -6.36 2.36
C LEU A 89 -7.15 -5.42 1.77
N LEU A 90 -7.26 -5.09 0.48
CA LEU A 90 -6.31 -4.19 -0.19
C LEU A 90 -6.45 -2.75 0.30
N SER A 91 -7.67 -2.30 0.62
CA SER A 91 -7.94 -0.94 1.09
C SER A 91 -7.50 -0.70 2.54
N SER A 92 -7.43 -1.75 3.36
CA SER A 92 -6.94 -1.70 4.75
C SER A 92 -5.41 -1.89 4.87
N ALA A 93 -4.74 -2.30 3.77
CA ALA A 93 -3.29 -2.47 3.74
C ALA A 93 -2.54 -1.13 3.93
N PRO A 94 -1.32 -1.14 4.52
CA PRO A 94 -0.55 0.06 4.82
C PRO A 94 -0.22 0.91 3.58
N ALA A 95 0.08 2.20 3.82
CA ALA A 95 0.17 3.24 2.78
C ALA A 95 1.32 3.08 1.77
N ALA A 96 2.34 2.27 2.06
CA ALA A 96 3.39 1.95 1.09
C ALA A 96 2.90 0.84 0.15
N ARG A 97 1.97 1.20 -0.73
CA ARG A 97 1.34 0.29 -1.70
C ARG A 97 2.19 0.18 -2.96
N SER A 98 2.23 -1.03 -3.51
CA SER A 98 2.81 -1.26 -4.82
C SER A 98 1.87 -0.76 -5.92
N LEU A 99 2.40 -0.47 -7.11
CA LEU A 99 1.57 -0.17 -8.29
C LEU A 99 0.61 -1.33 -8.63
N GLU A 100 0.97 -2.57 -8.27
CA GLU A 100 0.10 -3.73 -8.46
C GLU A 100 -1.11 -3.67 -7.52
N ASP A 101 -0.91 -3.25 -6.27
CA ASP A 101 -1.98 -3.10 -5.28
C ASP A 101 -2.97 -2.03 -5.75
N GLU A 102 -2.45 -0.89 -6.19
CA GLU A 102 -3.26 0.24 -6.69
C GLU A 102 -4.05 -0.18 -7.93
N ALA A 103 -3.41 -0.83 -8.91
CA ALA A 103 -4.07 -1.30 -10.11
C ALA A 103 -5.19 -2.31 -9.79
N MET A 104 -4.96 -3.21 -8.82
CA MET A 104 -5.97 -4.18 -8.40
C MET A 104 -7.16 -3.50 -7.69
N ILE A 105 -6.89 -2.55 -6.80
CA ILE A 105 -7.94 -1.75 -6.12
C ILE A 105 -8.84 -1.06 -7.15
N GLU A 106 -8.24 -0.39 -8.13
CA GLU A 106 -9.00 0.34 -9.15
C GLU A 106 -9.80 -0.60 -10.06
N LEU A 107 -9.26 -1.77 -10.42
CA LEU A 107 -9.99 -2.78 -11.16
C LEU A 107 -11.20 -3.32 -10.36
N LEU A 108 -11.01 -3.63 -9.08
CA LEU A 108 -12.09 -4.11 -8.22
C LEU A 108 -13.18 -3.06 -8.03
N ARG A 109 -12.79 -1.80 -7.80
CA ARG A 109 -13.74 -0.68 -7.73
C ARG A 109 -14.55 -0.54 -9.00
N ALA A 110 -13.89 -0.63 -10.16
CA ALA A 110 -14.58 -0.54 -11.44
C ALA A 110 -15.58 -1.69 -11.64
N ASN A 111 -15.21 -2.93 -11.31
CA ASN A 111 -16.10 -4.09 -11.42
C ASN A 111 -17.30 -3.99 -10.48
N LEU A 112 -17.05 -3.71 -9.19
CA LEU A 112 -18.10 -3.56 -8.18
C LEU A 112 -19.05 -2.42 -8.55
N PHE A 113 -18.53 -1.30 -9.04
CA PHE A 113 -19.36 -0.20 -9.53
C PHE A 113 -20.29 -0.64 -10.65
N GLN A 114 -19.79 -1.37 -11.65
CA GLN A 114 -20.63 -1.87 -12.75
C GLN A 114 -21.69 -2.86 -12.25
N ARG A 115 -21.31 -3.78 -11.35
CA ARG A 115 -22.22 -4.76 -10.76
C ARG A 115 -23.34 -4.08 -9.96
N TYR A 116 -22.99 -3.22 -9.00
CA TYR A 116 -23.98 -2.49 -8.20
C TYR A 116 -24.86 -1.59 -9.05
N ARG A 117 -24.30 -0.94 -10.07
CA ARG A 117 -25.10 -0.15 -11.01
C ARG A 117 -26.11 -1.01 -11.77
N SER A 118 -25.72 -2.22 -12.18
CA SER A 118 -26.62 -3.17 -12.82
C SER A 118 -27.70 -3.69 -11.86
N GLU A 119 -27.35 -3.96 -10.60
CA GLU A 119 -28.29 -4.45 -9.58
C GLU A 119 -29.30 -3.38 -9.16
N LEU A 120 -28.88 -2.12 -9.04
CA LEU A 120 -29.75 -0.98 -8.72
C LEU A 120 -30.73 -0.66 -9.85
N GLY A 121 -30.37 -0.95 -11.10
CA GLY A 121 -31.24 -0.74 -12.27
C GLY A 121 -31.58 0.73 -12.52
N ASP A 122 -32.87 1.06 -12.53
CA ASP A 122 -33.35 2.41 -12.84
C ASP A 122 -33.14 3.36 -11.65
N LEU A 123 -32.20 4.30 -11.80
CA LEU A 123 -31.86 5.27 -10.77
C LEU A 123 -32.96 6.31 -10.49
N SER A 124 -34.03 6.35 -11.30
CA SER A 124 -35.20 7.18 -11.01
C SER A 124 -36.13 6.57 -9.94
N GLN A 125 -35.91 5.30 -9.58
CA GLN A 125 -36.70 4.64 -8.55
C GLN A 125 -36.49 5.27 -7.18
N VAL A 126 -37.54 5.24 -6.36
CA VAL A 126 -37.55 5.79 -5.00
C VAL A 126 -37.59 4.63 -3.99
N PRO A 127 -36.45 4.33 -3.31
CA PRO A 127 -36.37 3.23 -2.35
C PRO A 127 -37.14 3.54 -1.07
N ARG A 128 -37.56 2.46 -0.39
CA ARG A 128 -38.23 2.50 0.92
C ARG A 128 -37.66 1.41 1.82
N ILE A 129 -37.56 1.70 3.11
CA ILE A 129 -37.19 0.70 4.11
C ILE A 129 -38.36 -0.28 4.25
N VAL A 130 -38.07 -1.57 4.10
CA VAL A 130 -39.05 -2.65 4.28
C VAL A 130 -39.42 -2.74 5.77
N GLU A 131 -40.72 -2.90 6.07
CA GLU A 131 -41.19 -3.06 7.45
C GLU A 131 -40.49 -4.25 8.13
N GLY A 132 -40.00 -4.04 9.36
CA GLY A 132 -39.23 -5.04 10.11
C GLY A 132 -37.73 -5.07 9.81
N ALA A 133 -37.26 -4.49 8.70
CA ALA A 133 -35.83 -4.47 8.33
C ALA A 133 -34.99 -3.49 9.18
N ALA A 134 -35.63 -2.63 9.96
CA ALA A 134 -34.95 -1.62 10.79
C ALA A 134 -34.10 -2.26 11.91
N ASP A 135 -34.50 -3.42 12.44
CA ASP A 135 -33.74 -4.11 13.47
C ASP A 135 -32.53 -4.86 12.87
N ASP A 136 -32.66 -5.41 11.66
CA ASP A 136 -31.57 -6.01 10.91
C ASP A 136 -30.46 -4.98 10.62
N LEU A 137 -30.84 -3.75 10.25
CA LEU A 137 -29.90 -2.67 9.98
C LEU A 137 -29.05 -2.29 11.20
N LYS A 138 -29.62 -2.33 12.41
CA LYS A 138 -28.88 -2.02 13.66
C LYS A 138 -27.81 -3.06 13.98
N SER A 139 -27.98 -4.29 13.51
CA SER A 139 -27.01 -5.37 13.70
C SER A 139 -25.80 -5.28 12.77
N ARG A 140 -25.89 -4.45 11.71
CA ARG A 140 -24.81 -4.27 10.73
C ARG A 140 -23.79 -3.24 11.23
N ASN A 141 -22.51 -3.54 11.03
CA ASN A 141 -21.41 -2.62 11.34
C ASN A 141 -21.28 -1.55 10.25
N LEU A 142 -22.22 -0.60 10.22
CA LEU A 142 -22.24 0.46 9.22
C LEU A 142 -21.30 1.62 9.61
N PRO A 143 -20.55 2.19 8.66
CA PRO A 143 -19.73 3.36 8.93
C PRO A 143 -20.60 4.58 9.28
N PRO A 144 -20.08 5.58 10.01
CA PRO A 144 -20.85 6.77 10.40
C PRO A 144 -21.51 7.50 9.22
N THR A 145 -20.89 7.49 8.05
CA THR A 145 -21.41 8.09 6.81
C THR A 145 -22.67 7.40 6.29
N ALA A 146 -22.87 6.11 6.59
CA ALA A 146 -24.07 5.38 6.17
C ALA A 146 -25.34 5.89 6.85
N GLY A 147 -25.25 6.44 8.06
CA GLY A 147 -26.40 7.01 8.76
C GLY A 147 -27.07 8.15 7.98
N PHE A 148 -26.26 8.97 7.31
CA PHE A 148 -26.77 10.03 6.43
C PHE A 148 -27.52 9.44 5.22
N LEU A 149 -26.94 8.48 4.51
CA LEU A 149 -27.59 7.82 3.38
C LEU A 149 -28.91 7.15 3.78
N LEU A 150 -28.93 6.45 4.91
CA LEU A 150 -30.14 5.82 5.44
C LEU A 150 -31.22 6.84 5.79
N SER A 151 -30.85 8.01 6.32
CA SER A 151 -31.81 9.07 6.65
C SER A 151 -32.56 9.63 5.43
N MET A 152 -31.97 9.47 4.24
CA MET A 152 -32.61 9.89 2.98
C MET A 152 -33.47 8.80 2.34
N ILE A 153 -33.47 7.56 2.86
CA ILE A 153 -34.41 6.51 2.42
C ILE A 153 -35.77 6.75 3.10
N ASP A 154 -36.37 7.90 2.78
CA ASP A 154 -37.62 8.42 3.33
C ASP A 154 -38.84 8.09 2.44
N GLY A 155 -38.61 7.36 1.34
CA GLY A 155 -39.63 7.05 0.35
C GLY A 155 -39.97 8.21 -0.58
N ARG A 156 -39.12 9.25 -0.65
CA ARG A 156 -39.22 10.39 -1.56
C ARG A 156 -37.95 10.64 -2.37
N THR A 157 -36.79 10.35 -1.79
CA THR A 157 -35.48 10.57 -2.45
C THR A 157 -35.20 9.49 -3.49
N PRO A 158 -34.95 9.82 -4.77
CA PRO A 158 -34.61 8.84 -5.79
C PRO A 158 -33.19 8.27 -5.62
N LEU A 159 -32.94 7.06 -6.15
CA LEU A 159 -31.63 6.41 -6.10
C LEU A 159 -30.51 7.28 -6.68
N ALA A 160 -30.78 8.04 -7.75
CA ALA A 160 -29.82 8.95 -8.36
C ALA A 160 -29.25 9.98 -7.36
N ASP A 161 -30.12 10.53 -6.51
CA ASP A 161 -29.73 11.52 -5.50
C ASP A 161 -28.93 10.87 -4.38
N LEU A 162 -29.33 9.67 -3.94
CA LEU A 162 -28.59 8.89 -2.93
C LEU A 162 -27.17 8.57 -3.40
N VAL A 163 -27.01 8.13 -4.66
CA VAL A 163 -25.70 7.83 -5.26
C VAL A 163 -24.85 9.10 -5.34
N SER A 164 -25.44 10.24 -5.70
CA SER A 164 -24.70 11.49 -5.88
C SER A 164 -24.01 12.00 -4.62
N VAL A 165 -24.51 11.63 -3.43
CA VAL A 165 -23.98 12.04 -2.13
C VAL A 165 -23.27 10.92 -1.37
N SER A 166 -23.14 9.73 -1.98
CA SER A 166 -22.52 8.56 -1.35
C SER A 166 -20.99 8.57 -1.33
N GLY A 167 -20.36 9.41 -2.17
CA GLY A 167 -18.90 9.62 -2.21
C GLY A 167 -18.17 8.66 -3.14
#